data_AF-A0A915BKU8-F1
#
_entry.id   AF-A0A915BKU8-F1
#
_cell.length_a   1.000
_cell.length_b   1.000
_cell.length_c   1.000
_cell.angle_alpha   90.00
_cell.angle_beta   90.00
_cell.angle_gamma   90.00
#
_symmetry.space_group_name_H-M   'P 1'
#
loop_
_entity.id
_entity.type
_entity.pdbx_description
1 polymer ?
#
loop_
_entity_poly.entity_id
_entity_poly.type
_entity_poly.pdbx_seq_one_letter_code
_entity_poly.pdbx_strand_id
1 'polypeptide(L)'
;MASVAIAGTLAGCIGCMLDIESISKRSPGCMNLMTCATFVSISLIGLIKHSRFFTKIPPNKIPLMRGYLPIVVLFFLVSVSNNLALNFDISVPLFIVFRSGTLLANLLLGRLLLGRIYSWRKIFAVIFVTVGVVLFTMASSQEASSRDNAANRPQWVSRLPIPPFAIGIGLLTCALFTSAYLGICQENLYRTYGKHPDEAMFFIHALSLPGFLFLYDDIWQTCIRFSESPPLHMDVYNERLYVDIVDKFIECNNGHNATEVPLFGALDIHIRESVQVDTCERCSIGTCWYISLY
;
A
#
# COMPACT_ATOMS: atom_id res chain seq x y z
N MET A 1 3.61 -23.60 10.56
CA MET A 1 3.14 -23.17 9.23
C MET A 1 2.33 -21.88 9.30
N ALA A 2 1.08 -21.89 9.79
CA ALA A 2 0.26 -20.66 9.85
C ALA A 2 0.94 -19.50 10.62
N SER A 3 1.60 -19.80 11.73
CA SER A 3 2.45 -18.88 12.51
C SER A 3 3.47 -18.11 11.68
N VAL A 4 4.19 -18.80 10.79
CA VAL A 4 5.24 -18.23 9.92
C VAL A 4 4.63 -17.34 8.83
N ALA A 5 3.49 -17.75 8.24
CA ALA A 5 2.79 -16.94 7.26
C ALA A 5 2.26 -15.64 7.86
N ILE A 6 1.77 -15.66 9.11
CA ILE A 6 1.35 -14.47 9.85
C ILE A 6 2.57 -13.58 10.18
N ALA A 7 3.66 -14.17 10.67
CA ALA A 7 4.91 -13.45 10.99
C ALA A 7 5.45 -12.69 9.77
N GLY A 8 5.68 -13.37 8.64
CA GLY A 8 6.18 -12.75 7.42
C GLY A 8 5.23 -11.72 6.82
N THR A 9 3.92 -11.91 7.00
CA THR A 9 2.90 -10.91 6.60
C THR A 9 3.01 -9.63 7.41
N LEU A 10 3.14 -9.73 8.74
CA LEU A 10 3.25 -8.58 9.63
C LEU A 10 4.61 -7.88 9.48
N ALA A 11 5.70 -8.63 9.42
CA ALA A 11 7.05 -8.08 9.20
C ALA A 11 7.17 -7.34 7.85
N GLY A 12 6.59 -7.89 6.77
CA GLY A 12 6.55 -7.21 5.47
C GLY A 12 5.67 -5.95 5.47
N CYS A 13 4.50 -6.02 6.12
CA CYS A 13 3.55 -4.91 6.24
C CYS A 13 4.12 -3.74 7.06
N ILE A 14 4.77 -4.03 8.19
CA ILE A 14 5.38 -3.02 9.06
C ILE A 14 6.63 -2.43 8.39
N GLY A 15 7.49 -3.29 7.80
CA GLY A 15 8.69 -2.86 7.08
C GLY A 15 8.38 -1.85 5.96
N CYS A 16 7.50 -2.22 5.02
CA CYS A 16 7.20 -1.34 3.89
C CYS A 16 6.55 0.00 4.31
N MET A 17 5.83 0.06 5.42
CA MET A 17 5.32 1.31 5.99
C MET A 17 6.43 2.17 6.61
N LEU A 18 7.36 1.56 7.35
CA LEU A 18 8.54 2.27 7.91
C LEU A 18 9.46 2.80 6.79
N ASP A 19 9.66 2.03 5.72
CA ASP A 19 10.41 2.45 4.53
C ASP A 19 9.73 3.66 3.85
N ILE A 20 8.42 3.56 3.58
CA ILE A 20 7.64 4.66 2.99
C ILE A 20 7.69 5.91 3.86
N GLU A 21 7.54 5.77 5.19
CA GLU A 21 7.62 6.92 6.10
C GLU A 21 9.03 7.54 6.11
N SER A 22 10.08 6.71 6.12
CA SER A 22 11.47 7.18 6.16
C SER A 22 11.91 7.87 4.87
N ILE A 23 11.52 7.34 3.71
CA ILE A 23 11.83 7.92 2.40
C ILE A 23 11.00 9.19 2.18
N SER A 24 9.70 9.17 2.47
CA SER A 24 8.80 10.33 2.27
C SER A 24 9.12 11.51 3.20
N LYS A 25 9.65 11.25 4.42
CA LYS A 25 10.24 12.29 5.29
C LYS A 25 11.48 12.97 4.68
N ARG A 26 12.29 12.26 3.90
CA ARG A 26 13.53 12.77 3.30
C ARG A 26 13.30 13.41 1.92
N SER A 27 12.31 12.96 1.15
CA SER A 27 11.92 13.53 -0.15
C SER A 27 10.40 13.60 -0.32
N PRO A 28 9.72 14.70 0.04
CA PRO A 28 8.30 14.87 -0.24
C PRO A 28 8.01 14.77 -1.76
N GLY A 29 6.86 14.20 -2.11
CA GLY A 29 6.45 13.95 -3.50
C GLY A 29 6.98 12.64 -4.14
N CYS A 30 7.87 11.90 -3.47
CA CYS A 30 8.48 10.69 -4.05
C CYS A 30 7.49 9.54 -4.35
N MET A 31 6.27 9.60 -3.82
CA MET A 31 5.32 8.48 -3.84
C MET A 31 4.86 8.09 -5.26
N ASN A 32 4.78 9.05 -6.20
CA ASN A 32 4.51 8.75 -7.62
C ASN A 32 5.58 7.80 -8.21
N LEU A 33 6.86 8.05 -7.94
CA LEU A 33 7.97 7.20 -8.37
C LEU A 33 7.95 5.84 -7.66
N MET A 34 7.74 5.82 -6.34
CA MET A 34 7.70 4.57 -5.57
C MET A 34 6.58 3.63 -6.03
N THR A 35 5.38 4.15 -6.27
CA THR A 35 4.27 3.35 -6.80
C THR A 35 4.58 2.84 -8.22
N CYS A 36 5.12 3.70 -9.09
CA CYS A 36 5.51 3.31 -10.45
C CYS A 36 6.56 2.19 -10.45
N ALA A 37 7.64 2.33 -9.68
CA ALA A 37 8.70 1.32 -9.54
C ALA A 37 8.17 -0.01 -8.97
N THR A 38 7.25 0.05 -7.99
CA THR A 38 6.57 -1.13 -7.44
C THR A 38 5.73 -1.82 -8.53
N PHE A 39 4.99 -1.05 -9.33
CA PHE A 39 4.16 -1.57 -10.42
C PHE A 39 5.00 -2.21 -11.54
N VAL A 40 6.10 -1.58 -11.96
CA VAL A 40 7.05 -2.16 -12.93
C VAL A 40 7.62 -3.48 -12.39
N SER A 41 8.03 -3.51 -11.11
CA SER A 41 8.59 -4.70 -10.47
C SER A 41 7.59 -5.86 -10.41
N ILE A 42 6.33 -5.58 -10.03
CA ILE A 42 5.28 -6.61 -9.97
C ILE A 42 4.89 -7.07 -11.39
N SER A 43 4.76 -6.16 -12.36
CA SER A 43 4.53 -6.53 -13.76
C SER A 43 5.66 -7.40 -14.32
N LEU A 44 6.92 -7.12 -13.98
CA LEU A 44 8.08 -7.91 -14.41
C LEU A 44 8.10 -9.31 -13.77
N ILE A 45 7.89 -9.40 -12.45
CA ILE A 45 7.80 -10.70 -11.73
C ILE A 45 6.62 -11.53 -12.28
N GLY A 46 5.47 -10.89 -12.50
CA GLY A 46 4.30 -11.51 -13.12
C GLY A 46 4.60 -11.99 -14.54
N LEU A 47 5.25 -11.17 -15.37
CA LEU A 47 5.64 -11.51 -16.74
C LEU A 47 6.59 -12.72 -16.78
N ILE A 48 7.62 -12.74 -15.93
CA ILE A 48 8.58 -13.85 -15.84
C ILE A 48 7.88 -15.16 -15.44
N LYS A 49 7.06 -15.13 -14.37
CA LYS A 49 6.33 -16.31 -13.88
C LYS A 49 5.25 -16.80 -14.85
N HIS A 50 4.51 -15.90 -15.47
CA HIS A 50 3.27 -16.22 -16.18
C HIS A 50 3.48 -16.50 -17.69
N SER A 51 4.47 -15.86 -18.35
CA SER A 51 4.68 -16.01 -19.80
C SER A 51 5.61 -17.15 -20.22
N ARG A 52 6.33 -17.77 -19.27
CA ARG A 52 7.53 -18.60 -19.53
C ARG A 52 8.49 -17.92 -20.52
N PHE A 53 9.16 -16.85 -20.09
CA PHE A 53 10.13 -16.13 -20.92
C PHE A 53 9.53 -15.69 -22.28
N PHE A 54 8.40 -14.97 -22.25
CA PHE A 54 7.66 -14.47 -23.41
C PHE A 54 7.06 -15.54 -24.36
N THR A 55 7.28 -16.83 -24.12
CA THR A 55 6.91 -17.91 -25.06
C THR A 55 5.41 -18.13 -25.20
N LYS A 56 4.60 -17.76 -24.19
CA LYS A 56 3.12 -17.80 -24.28
C LYS A 56 2.48 -16.56 -23.66
N ILE A 57 1.60 -15.93 -24.42
CA ILE A 57 0.56 -15.04 -23.88
C ILE A 57 -0.44 -15.93 -23.11
N PRO A 58 -0.83 -15.58 -21.87
CA PRO A 58 -1.74 -16.41 -21.08
C PRO A 58 -3.14 -16.49 -21.71
N PRO A 59 -3.87 -17.60 -21.52
CA PRO A 59 -5.26 -17.70 -21.94
C PRO A 59 -6.10 -16.72 -21.10
N ASN A 60 -6.54 -15.62 -21.72
CA ASN A 60 -7.28 -14.56 -21.06
C ASN A 60 -8.68 -15.04 -20.62
N LYS A 61 -8.84 -15.42 -19.35
CA LYS A 61 -10.11 -15.94 -18.80
C LYS A 61 -11.05 -14.84 -18.35
N ILE A 62 -10.49 -13.72 -17.88
CA ILE A 62 -11.25 -12.53 -17.47
C ILE A 62 -11.23 -11.50 -18.61
N PRO A 63 -12.37 -11.00 -19.11
CA PRO A 63 -12.39 -10.08 -20.26
C PRO A 63 -11.76 -8.73 -19.91
N LEU A 64 -10.55 -8.45 -20.42
CA LEU A 64 -9.71 -7.29 -20.07
C LEU A 64 -10.49 -5.97 -19.90
N MET A 65 -11.20 -5.57 -20.95
CA MET A 65 -11.94 -4.29 -21.02
C MET A 65 -13.19 -4.24 -20.13
N ARG A 66 -13.73 -5.39 -19.70
CA ARG A 66 -15.00 -5.47 -18.94
C ARG A 66 -14.80 -5.90 -17.47
N GLY A 67 -13.67 -6.52 -17.15
CA GLY A 67 -13.29 -6.95 -15.81
C GLY A 67 -12.19 -6.09 -15.20
N TYR A 68 -11.03 -5.98 -15.85
CA TYR A 68 -9.87 -5.28 -15.28
C TYR A 68 -9.91 -3.77 -15.49
N LEU A 69 -10.41 -3.26 -16.63
CA LEU A 69 -10.39 -1.82 -16.91
C LEU A 69 -11.06 -0.96 -15.80
N PRO A 70 -12.24 -1.30 -15.24
CA PRO A 70 -12.81 -0.53 -14.12
C PRO A 70 -11.93 -0.55 -12.86
N ILE A 71 -11.29 -1.68 -12.58
CA ILE A 71 -10.39 -1.87 -11.43
C ILE A 71 -9.12 -1.04 -11.60
N VAL A 72 -8.58 -0.97 -12.82
CA VAL A 72 -7.41 -0.15 -13.21
C VAL A 72 -7.72 1.34 -13.11
N VAL A 73 -8.89 1.78 -13.60
CA VAL A 73 -9.32 3.20 -13.50
C VAL A 73 -9.54 3.62 -12.04
N LEU A 74 -10.23 2.79 -11.25
CA LEU A 74 -10.40 3.04 -9.81
C LEU A 74 -9.07 3.04 -9.06
N PHE A 75 -8.17 2.10 -9.39
CA PHE A 75 -6.83 2.07 -8.81
C PHE A 75 -6.02 3.34 -9.14
N PHE A 76 -6.02 3.78 -10.40
CA PHE A 76 -5.30 4.99 -10.79
C PHE A 76 -5.89 6.23 -10.10
N LEU A 77 -7.21 6.35 -10.03
CA LEU A 77 -7.90 7.44 -9.31
C LEU A 77 -7.53 7.46 -7.82
N VAL A 78 -7.45 6.30 -7.19
CA VAL A 78 -6.97 6.13 -5.81
C VAL A 78 -5.52 6.58 -5.67
N SER A 79 -4.61 6.09 -6.51
CA SER A 79 -3.18 6.44 -6.45
C SER A 79 -2.95 7.93 -6.67
N VAL A 80 -3.63 8.56 -7.64
CA VAL A 80 -3.55 10.00 -7.89
C VAL A 80 -4.11 10.78 -6.70
N SER A 81 -5.26 10.39 -6.15
CA SER A 81 -5.87 11.10 -5.00
C SER A 81 -4.99 11.03 -3.74
N ASN A 82 -4.42 9.86 -3.45
CA ASN A 82 -3.51 9.64 -2.33
C ASN A 82 -2.21 10.42 -2.47
N ASN A 83 -1.57 10.36 -3.64
CA ASN A 83 -0.29 11.03 -3.87
C ASN A 83 -0.47 12.57 -3.95
N LEU A 84 -1.58 13.04 -4.52
CA LEU A 84 -1.93 14.46 -4.56
C LEU A 84 -2.24 15.01 -3.16
N ALA A 85 -2.88 14.24 -2.26
CA ALA A 85 -3.20 14.69 -0.91
C ALA A 85 -1.97 15.05 -0.08
N LEU A 86 -0.84 14.37 -0.28
CA LEU A 86 0.43 14.68 0.42
C LEU A 86 0.98 16.07 0.07
N ASN A 87 0.61 16.64 -1.09
CA ASN A 87 1.02 17.99 -1.49
C ASN A 87 0.24 19.11 -0.78
N PHE A 88 -0.73 18.78 0.09
CA PHE A 88 -1.57 19.73 0.84
C PHE A 88 -1.15 19.85 2.32
N ASP A 89 0.16 19.89 2.58
CA ASP A 89 0.75 19.98 3.93
C ASP A 89 0.31 18.84 4.89
N ILE A 90 0.01 17.66 4.34
CA ILE A 90 -0.39 16.45 5.09
C ILE A 90 0.82 15.64 5.53
N SER A 91 0.82 15.22 6.80
CA SER A 91 1.86 14.36 7.36
C SER A 91 1.69 12.89 6.93
N VAL A 92 2.81 12.18 6.73
CA VAL A 92 2.77 10.75 6.34
C VAL A 92 2.08 9.87 7.39
N PRO A 93 2.24 10.10 8.72
CA PRO A 93 1.42 9.40 9.73
C PRO A 93 -0.09 9.63 9.58
N LEU A 94 -0.53 10.85 9.21
CA LEU A 94 -1.96 11.14 8.96
C LEU A 94 -2.49 10.39 7.74
N PHE A 95 -1.69 10.31 6.67
CA PHE A 95 -1.98 9.47 5.52
C PHE A 95 -2.12 7.98 5.89
N ILE A 96 -1.20 7.43 6.68
CA ILE A 96 -1.26 6.04 7.17
C ILE A 96 -2.51 5.79 8.02
N VAL A 97 -2.85 6.72 8.92
CA VAL A 97 -4.08 6.67 9.74
C VAL A 97 -5.33 6.64 8.87
N PHE A 98 -5.47 7.54 7.88
CA PHE A 98 -6.59 7.53 6.95
C PHE A 98 -6.66 6.23 6.13
N ARG A 99 -5.54 5.76 5.59
CA ARG A 99 -5.43 4.52 4.80
C ARG A 99 -5.90 3.28 5.57
N SER A 100 -5.61 3.21 6.87
CA SER A 100 -6.13 2.14 7.76
C SER A 100 -7.67 2.15 7.88
N GLY A 101 -8.29 3.32 7.70
CA GLY A 101 -9.74 3.53 7.69
C GLY A 101 -10.47 2.90 6.49
N THR A 102 -9.76 2.37 5.48
CA THR A 102 -10.38 1.66 4.35
C THR A 102 -11.16 0.41 4.77
N LEU A 103 -10.83 -0.22 5.90
CA LEU A 103 -11.64 -1.31 6.50
C LEU A 103 -13.00 -0.79 7.01
N LEU A 104 -13.01 0.38 7.64
CA LEU A 104 -14.20 1.10 8.10
C LEU A 104 -15.06 1.51 6.88
N ALA A 105 -14.46 2.08 5.84
CA ALA A 105 -15.14 2.42 4.61
C ALA A 105 -15.76 1.20 3.91
N ASN A 106 -15.06 0.06 3.89
CA ASN A 106 -15.58 -1.21 3.35
C ASN A 106 -16.81 -1.73 4.14
N LEU A 107 -16.84 -1.57 5.46
CA LEU A 107 -18.02 -1.92 6.26
C LEU A 107 -19.20 -0.98 5.96
N LEU A 108 -18.95 0.30 5.77
CA LEU A 108 -19.99 1.28 5.42
C LEU A 108 -20.55 1.06 4.00
N LEU A 109 -19.70 0.98 2.97
CA LEU A 109 -20.13 0.70 1.60
C LEU A 109 -20.74 -0.71 1.46
N GLY A 110 -20.21 -1.70 2.18
CA GLY A 110 -20.79 -3.04 2.24
C GLY A 110 -22.21 -3.07 2.82
N ARG A 111 -22.56 -2.11 3.69
CA ARG A 111 -23.94 -1.92 4.17
C ARG A 111 -24.80 -1.18 3.14
N LEU A 112 -24.28 -0.09 2.58
CA LEU A 112 -25.03 0.82 1.69
C LEU A 112 -25.27 0.23 0.29
N LEU A 113 -24.25 -0.38 -0.32
CA LEU A 113 -24.29 -0.88 -1.70
C LEU A 113 -24.68 -2.36 -1.80
N LEU A 114 -24.33 -3.17 -0.79
CA LEU A 114 -24.57 -4.62 -0.78
C LEU A 114 -25.60 -5.08 0.28
N GLY A 115 -26.24 -4.14 0.98
CA GLY A 115 -27.28 -4.44 1.97
C GLY A 115 -26.83 -5.27 3.17
N ARG A 116 -25.52 -5.44 3.40
CA ARG A 116 -25.00 -6.38 4.41
C ARG A 116 -25.34 -5.89 5.82
N ILE A 117 -26.02 -6.75 6.59
CA ILE A 117 -26.31 -6.51 8.00
C ILE A 117 -25.07 -6.84 8.83
N TYR A 118 -24.68 -5.93 9.72
CA TYR A 118 -23.51 -6.08 10.59
C TYR A 118 -23.91 -6.05 12.07
N SER A 119 -23.29 -6.92 12.88
CA SER A 119 -23.46 -6.96 14.33
C SER A 119 -23.02 -5.64 15.00
N TRP A 120 -23.75 -5.25 16.05
CA TRP A 120 -23.48 -4.04 16.86
C TRP A 120 -22.02 -3.87 17.27
N ARG A 121 -21.29 -4.97 17.60
CA ARG A 121 -19.85 -4.92 17.92
C ARG A 121 -19.01 -4.27 16.82
N LYS A 122 -19.35 -4.51 15.55
CA LYS A 122 -18.66 -3.90 14.38
C LYS A 122 -19.01 -2.41 14.25
N ILE A 123 -20.24 -2.03 14.58
CA ILE A 123 -20.72 -0.63 14.54
C ILE A 123 -20.02 0.21 15.63
N PHE A 124 -19.88 -0.32 16.85
CA PHE A 124 -19.12 0.36 17.91
C PHE A 124 -17.62 0.49 17.58
N ALA A 125 -16.98 -0.54 17.03
CA ALA A 125 -15.60 -0.46 16.56
C ALA A 125 -15.42 0.60 15.46
N VAL A 126 -16.36 0.66 14.50
CA VAL A 126 -16.44 1.70 13.46
C VAL A 126 -16.50 3.11 14.07
N ILE A 127 -17.36 3.34 15.06
CA ILE A 127 -17.48 4.65 15.73
C ILE A 127 -16.18 5.03 16.46
N PHE A 128 -15.58 4.09 17.20
CA PHE A 128 -14.37 4.35 17.98
C PHE A 128 -13.16 4.68 17.08
N VAL A 129 -13.01 3.99 15.94
CA VAL A 129 -11.99 4.32 14.94
C VAL A 129 -12.21 5.72 14.36
N THR A 130 -13.45 6.09 14.00
CA THR A 130 -13.75 7.44 13.49
C THR A 130 -13.38 8.53 14.49
N VAL A 131 -13.66 8.33 15.80
CA VAL A 131 -13.24 9.28 16.86
C VAL A 131 -11.72 9.40 16.93
N GLY A 132 -10.98 8.28 16.86
CA GLY A 132 -9.52 8.29 16.82
C GLY A 132 -8.95 9.06 15.62
N VAL A 133 -9.48 8.83 14.42
CA VAL A 133 -9.09 9.55 13.20
C VAL A 133 -9.36 11.05 13.32
N VAL A 134 -10.52 11.46 13.85
CA VAL A 134 -10.86 12.88 14.05
C VAL A 134 -9.91 13.55 15.04
N LEU A 135 -9.66 12.94 16.21
CA LEU A 135 -8.74 13.49 17.21
C LEU A 135 -7.30 13.63 16.67
N PHE A 136 -6.81 12.61 15.95
CA PHE A 136 -5.50 12.65 15.32
C PHE A 136 -5.41 13.72 14.20
N THR A 137 -6.49 13.88 13.41
CA THR A 137 -6.58 14.93 12.39
C THR A 137 -6.55 16.34 13.01
N MET A 138 -7.25 16.54 14.13
CA MET A 138 -7.24 17.81 14.85
C MET A 138 -5.85 18.15 15.41
N ALA A 139 -5.12 17.17 15.95
CA ALA A 139 -3.73 17.37 16.36
C ALA A 139 -2.83 17.75 15.16
N SER A 140 -2.87 16.97 14.07
CA SER A 140 -2.05 17.25 12.88
C SER A 140 -2.40 18.55 12.16
N SER A 141 -3.63 19.07 12.29
CA SER A 141 -4.02 20.38 11.73
C SER A 141 -3.37 21.58 12.45
N GLN A 142 -3.08 21.44 13.76
CA GLN A 142 -2.36 22.46 14.52
C GLN A 142 -0.90 22.54 14.06
N GLU A 143 -0.25 21.38 13.84
CA GLU A 143 1.07 21.32 13.22
C GLU A 143 1.08 21.93 11.80
N ALA A 144 0.15 21.54 10.94
CA ALA A 144 0.07 22.04 9.56
C ALA A 144 -0.09 23.57 9.51
N SER A 145 -0.84 24.15 10.44
CA SER A 145 -1.03 25.61 10.55
C SER A 145 0.25 26.39 10.88
N SER A 146 1.33 25.72 11.31
CA SER A 146 2.67 26.31 11.53
C SER A 146 3.65 26.14 10.37
N ARG A 147 3.27 25.39 9.33
CA ARG A 147 4.12 25.02 8.17
C ARG A 147 3.58 25.66 6.89
N ASP A 148 3.58 27.00 6.81
CA ASP A 148 2.92 27.69 5.69
C ASP A 148 3.75 27.70 4.39
N ASN A 149 3.82 26.55 3.73
CA ASN A 149 4.59 26.31 2.50
C ASN A 149 3.91 26.91 1.25
N ALA A 150 3.70 28.22 1.22
CA ALA A 150 3.00 28.90 0.12
C ALA A 150 3.68 28.74 -1.27
N ALA A 151 4.98 28.45 -1.31
CA ALA A 151 5.80 28.50 -2.54
C ALA A 151 5.52 27.41 -3.59
N ASN A 152 5.01 26.23 -3.19
CA ASN A 152 4.80 25.08 -4.10
C ASN A 152 3.30 24.79 -4.40
N ARG A 153 2.38 25.67 -3.98
CA ARG A 153 0.93 25.40 -4.08
C ARG A 153 0.41 25.70 -5.50
N PRO A 154 -0.42 24.81 -6.11
CA PRO A 154 -0.97 25.06 -7.45
C PRO A 154 -1.80 26.35 -7.49
N GLN A 155 -1.63 27.18 -8.53
CA GLN A 155 -2.23 28.53 -8.58
C GLN A 155 -3.77 28.56 -8.49
N TRP A 156 -4.44 27.45 -8.81
CA TRP A 156 -5.90 27.32 -8.66
C TRP A 156 -6.34 27.08 -7.21
N VAL A 157 -5.50 26.44 -6.38
CA VAL A 157 -5.76 26.20 -4.94
C VAL A 157 -5.78 27.54 -4.22
N SER A 158 -4.80 28.41 -4.48
CA SER A 158 -4.64 29.73 -3.85
C SER A 158 -5.75 30.74 -4.22
N ARG A 159 -6.73 30.34 -5.03
CA ARG A 159 -7.94 31.13 -5.36
C ARG A 159 -9.20 30.63 -4.63
N LEU A 160 -9.12 29.50 -3.91
CA LEU A 160 -10.23 28.96 -3.12
C LEU A 160 -10.17 29.49 -1.68
N PRO A 161 -11.31 29.86 -1.06
CA PRO A 161 -11.37 30.31 0.34
C PRO A 161 -11.33 29.13 1.33
N ILE A 162 -10.60 28.06 1.00
CA ILE A 162 -10.56 26.79 1.74
C ILE A 162 -9.09 26.52 2.14
N PRO A 163 -8.78 26.26 3.43
CA PRO A 163 -7.41 26.01 3.84
C PRO A 163 -6.85 24.74 3.15
N PRO A 164 -5.60 24.76 2.63
CA PRO A 164 -5.03 23.64 1.87
C PRO A 164 -5.16 22.28 2.56
N PHE A 165 -4.89 22.21 3.87
CA PHE A 165 -5.04 21.02 4.69
C PHE A 165 -6.44 20.38 4.57
N ALA A 166 -7.52 21.17 4.54
CA ALA A 166 -8.88 20.64 4.40
C ALA A 166 -9.16 20.06 3.00
N ILE A 167 -8.51 20.59 1.95
CA ILE A 167 -8.54 20.01 0.60
C ILE A 167 -7.82 18.65 0.60
N GLY A 168 -6.67 18.56 1.27
CA GLY A 168 -5.96 17.30 1.49
C GLY A 168 -6.81 16.25 2.23
N ILE A 169 -7.48 16.63 3.33
CA ILE A 169 -8.40 15.74 4.07
C ILE A 169 -9.58 15.29 3.19
N GLY A 170 -10.11 16.19 2.35
CA GLY A 170 -11.11 15.85 1.34
C GLY A 170 -10.60 14.79 0.35
N LEU A 171 -9.39 14.97 -0.19
CA LEU A 171 -8.75 14.00 -1.09
C LEU A 171 -8.50 12.64 -0.41
N LEU A 172 -7.99 12.61 0.83
CA LEU A 172 -7.83 11.36 1.59
C LEU A 172 -9.17 10.66 1.85
N THR A 173 -10.23 11.42 2.13
CA THR A 173 -11.57 10.87 2.37
C THR A 173 -12.15 10.28 1.08
N CYS A 174 -12.02 10.97 -0.04
CA CYS A 174 -12.41 10.47 -1.36
C CYS A 174 -11.60 9.23 -1.77
N ALA A 175 -10.29 9.23 -1.54
CA ALA A 175 -9.43 8.07 -1.78
C ALA A 175 -9.87 6.87 -0.93
N LEU A 176 -10.04 7.03 0.38
CA LEU A 176 -10.51 6.00 1.32
C LEU A 176 -11.83 5.33 0.86
N PHE A 177 -12.81 6.11 0.39
CA PHE A 177 -14.05 5.54 -0.14
C PHE A 177 -13.87 4.88 -1.52
N THR A 178 -12.97 5.40 -2.35
CA THR A 178 -12.66 4.81 -3.67
C THR A 178 -11.88 3.50 -3.53
N SER A 179 -10.94 3.39 -2.59
CA SER A 179 -10.20 2.15 -2.27
C SER A 179 -11.12 1.08 -1.68
N ALA A 180 -12.13 1.48 -0.89
CA ALA A 180 -13.18 0.56 -0.45
C ALA A 180 -14.06 0.07 -1.62
N TYR A 181 -14.50 0.97 -2.51
CA TYR A 181 -15.26 0.59 -3.70
C TYR A 181 -14.45 -0.31 -4.65
N LEU A 182 -13.15 -0.04 -4.83
CA LEU A 182 -12.19 -0.88 -5.55
C LEU A 182 -12.14 -2.30 -4.97
N GLY A 183 -12.07 -2.45 -3.64
CA GLY A 183 -12.13 -3.75 -2.97
C GLY A 183 -13.45 -4.51 -3.22
N ILE A 184 -14.59 -3.80 -3.25
CA ILE A 184 -15.89 -4.36 -3.60
C ILE A 184 -15.94 -4.80 -5.08
N CYS A 185 -15.37 -4.01 -6.00
CA CYS A 185 -15.25 -4.38 -7.42
C CYS A 185 -14.37 -5.62 -7.61
N GLN A 186 -13.27 -5.75 -6.85
CA GLN A 186 -12.42 -6.95 -6.84
C GLN A 186 -13.16 -8.17 -6.27
N GLU A 187 -13.92 -8.03 -5.18
CA GLU A 187 -14.76 -9.12 -4.65
C GLU A 187 -15.77 -9.59 -5.72
N ASN A 188 -16.40 -8.65 -6.43
CA ASN A 188 -17.35 -8.97 -7.49
C ASN A 188 -16.68 -9.65 -8.71
N LEU A 189 -15.49 -9.19 -9.12
CA LEU A 189 -14.72 -9.82 -10.20
C LEU A 189 -14.45 -11.31 -9.91
N TYR A 190 -13.93 -11.62 -8.72
CA TYR A 190 -13.62 -12.98 -8.32
C TYR A 190 -14.87 -13.86 -8.08
N ARG A 191 -16.03 -13.23 -7.82
CA ARG A 191 -17.34 -13.92 -7.78
C ARG A 191 -17.85 -14.27 -9.19
N THR A 192 -17.70 -13.38 -10.17
CA THR A 192 -18.21 -13.57 -11.53
C THR A 192 -17.32 -14.49 -12.39
N TYR A 193 -15.99 -14.33 -12.30
CA TYR A 193 -15.04 -15.03 -13.19
C TYR A 193 -14.19 -16.10 -12.50
N GLY A 194 -14.38 -16.31 -11.19
CA GLY A 194 -13.56 -17.22 -10.40
C GLY A 194 -12.22 -16.62 -9.95
N LYS A 195 -11.43 -17.40 -9.22
CA LYS A 195 -10.17 -16.94 -8.59
C LYS A 195 -8.96 -17.26 -9.46
N HIS A 196 -8.43 -16.25 -10.14
CA HIS A 196 -7.18 -16.32 -10.89
C HIS A 196 -6.23 -15.22 -10.41
N PRO A 197 -5.58 -15.41 -9.23
CA PRO A 197 -4.84 -14.34 -8.56
C PRO A 197 -3.59 -13.91 -9.32
N ASP A 198 -2.84 -14.83 -9.92
CA ASP A 198 -1.61 -14.50 -10.67
C ASP A 198 -1.92 -13.79 -12.01
N GLU A 199 -2.99 -14.22 -12.69
CA GLU A 199 -3.53 -13.58 -13.90
C GLU A 199 -3.97 -12.14 -13.59
N ALA A 200 -4.76 -11.97 -12.51
CA ALA A 200 -5.20 -10.65 -12.04
C ALA A 200 -4.05 -9.77 -11.57
N MET A 201 -3.07 -10.32 -10.85
CA MET A 201 -1.89 -9.59 -10.39
C MET A 201 -1.06 -9.11 -11.59
N PHE A 202 -0.82 -9.94 -12.60
CA PHE A 202 -0.13 -9.49 -13.81
C PHE A 202 -0.91 -8.39 -14.54
N PHE A 203 -2.18 -8.64 -14.88
CA PHE A 203 -2.94 -7.72 -15.73
C PHE A 203 -3.26 -6.38 -15.06
N ILE A 204 -3.60 -6.34 -13.76
CA ILE A 204 -3.96 -5.07 -13.09
C ILE A 204 -2.76 -4.10 -13.10
N HIS A 205 -1.55 -4.55 -12.81
CA HIS A 205 -0.37 -3.66 -12.85
C HIS A 205 0.01 -3.31 -14.29
N ALA A 206 0.06 -4.30 -15.19
CA ALA A 206 0.49 -4.07 -16.57
C ALA A 206 -0.44 -3.11 -17.33
N LEU A 207 -1.76 -3.17 -17.06
CA LEU A 207 -2.75 -2.23 -17.59
C LEU A 207 -2.75 -0.87 -16.87
N SER A 208 -2.21 -0.78 -15.65
CA SER A 208 -2.04 0.48 -14.93
C SER A 208 -0.78 1.25 -15.33
N LEU A 209 0.26 0.58 -15.83
CA LEU A 209 1.52 1.22 -16.27
C LEU A 209 1.33 2.39 -17.26
N PRO A 210 0.47 2.29 -18.30
CA PRO A 210 0.15 3.43 -19.15
C PRO A 210 -0.45 4.64 -18.43
N GLY A 211 -1.12 4.44 -17.29
CA GLY A 211 -1.66 5.53 -16.46
C GLY A 211 -0.56 6.40 -15.84
N PHE A 212 0.59 5.82 -15.48
CA PHE A 212 1.72 6.58 -14.93
C PHE A 212 2.36 7.53 -15.95
N LEU A 213 2.04 7.45 -17.25
CA LEU A 213 2.43 8.44 -18.25
C LEU A 213 1.80 9.82 -17.97
N PHE A 214 0.62 9.89 -17.35
CA PHE A 214 0.02 11.15 -16.88
C PHE A 214 0.74 11.75 -15.66
N LEU A 215 1.63 10.98 -15.02
CA LEU A 215 2.45 11.38 -13.88
C LEU A 215 3.94 11.47 -14.27
N TYR A 216 4.25 11.43 -15.58
CA TYR A 216 5.63 11.31 -16.07
C TYR A 216 6.54 12.43 -15.57
N ASP A 217 6.09 13.69 -15.58
CA ASP A 217 6.91 14.83 -15.16
C ASP A 217 7.31 14.75 -13.68
N ASP A 218 6.36 14.44 -12.79
CA ASP A 218 6.63 14.23 -11.36
C ASP A 218 7.60 13.06 -11.13
N ILE A 219 7.39 11.94 -11.84
CA ILE A 219 8.21 10.73 -11.75
C ILE A 219 9.64 11.04 -12.23
N TRP A 220 9.79 11.71 -13.37
CA TRP A 220 11.09 12.04 -13.97
C TRP A 220 11.88 13.05 -13.15
N GLN A 221 11.21 14.11 -12.68
CA GLN A 221 11.81 15.09 -11.75
C GLN A 221 12.24 14.42 -10.43
N THR A 222 11.48 13.44 -9.94
CA THR A 222 11.87 12.65 -8.76
C THR A 222 13.06 11.73 -9.07
N CYS A 223 13.09 11.06 -10.22
CA CYS A 223 14.23 10.24 -10.64
C CYS A 223 15.55 11.03 -10.64
N ILE A 224 15.55 12.24 -11.20
CA ILE A 224 16.74 13.11 -11.22
C ILE A 224 17.19 13.43 -9.79
N ARG A 225 16.28 13.92 -8.93
CA ARG A 225 16.57 14.23 -7.52
C ARG A 225 17.08 13.02 -6.72
N PHE A 226 16.62 11.81 -7.03
CA PHE A 226 17.11 10.57 -6.40
C PHE A 226 18.45 10.10 -6.99
N SER A 227 18.78 10.45 -8.23
CA SER A 227 20.09 10.16 -8.84
C SER A 227 21.17 11.18 -8.44
N GLU A 228 20.76 12.37 -7.99
CA GLU A 228 21.65 13.44 -7.50
C GLU A 228 21.82 13.41 -5.96
N SER A 229 20.97 12.69 -5.24
CA SER A 229 21.03 12.62 -3.78
C SER A 229 22.16 11.70 -3.29
N PRO A 230 22.77 11.99 -2.11
CA PRO A 230 23.74 11.09 -1.52
C PRO A 230 23.10 9.75 -1.17
N PRO A 231 23.86 8.63 -1.23
CA PRO A 231 23.32 7.30 -1.00
C PRO A 231 22.65 7.20 0.37
N LEU A 232 21.47 6.57 0.40
CA LEU A 232 20.60 6.56 1.56
C LEU A 232 21.19 5.70 2.68
N HIS A 233 21.97 6.31 3.56
CA HIS A 233 22.25 5.72 4.88
C HIS A 233 20.92 5.55 5.62
N MET A 234 20.45 4.30 5.67
CA MET A 234 19.45 3.85 6.63
C MET A 234 20.07 3.96 8.02
N ASP A 235 19.44 4.75 8.89
CA ASP A 235 19.91 4.89 10.26
C ASP A 235 19.71 3.56 11.00
N VAL A 236 20.77 3.03 11.60
CA VAL A 236 20.82 1.69 12.26
C VAL A 236 19.74 1.50 13.33
N TYR A 237 19.11 2.59 13.79
CA TYR A 237 17.92 2.56 14.63
C TYR A 237 16.70 1.91 13.97
N ASN A 238 16.45 2.12 12.67
CA ASN A 238 15.36 1.43 11.95
C ASN A 238 15.66 -0.06 11.81
N GLU A 239 16.92 -0.41 11.50
CA GLU A 239 17.34 -1.80 11.34
C GLU A 239 17.25 -2.56 12.68
N ARG A 240 17.72 -1.95 13.77
CA ARG A 240 17.52 -2.50 15.13
C ARG A 240 16.06 -2.56 15.53
N LEU A 241 15.23 -1.56 15.23
CA LEU A 241 13.80 -1.59 15.54
C LEU A 241 13.08 -2.70 14.75
N TYR A 242 13.46 -2.92 13.49
CA TYR A 242 12.93 -3.99 12.65
C TYR A 242 13.33 -5.37 13.20
N VAL A 243 14.61 -5.56 13.53
CA VAL A 243 15.11 -6.78 14.18
C VAL A 243 14.43 -7.00 15.54
N ASP A 244 14.36 -5.99 16.41
CA ASP A 244 13.65 -6.07 17.70
C ASP A 244 12.17 -6.47 17.54
N ILE A 245 11.47 -5.96 16.52
CA ILE A 245 10.07 -6.30 16.25
C ILE A 245 9.95 -7.74 15.72
N VAL A 246 10.84 -8.14 14.81
CA VAL A 246 10.87 -9.50 14.25
C VAL A 246 11.23 -10.52 15.33
N ASP A 247 12.27 -10.27 16.11
CA ASP A 247 12.73 -11.15 17.19
C ASP A 247 11.69 -11.25 18.31
N LYS A 248 11.09 -10.14 18.77
CA LYS A 248 9.98 -10.21 19.75
C LYS A 248 8.75 -10.93 19.19
N PHE A 249 8.50 -10.86 17.88
CA PHE A 249 7.43 -11.66 17.25
C PHE A 249 7.80 -13.14 17.16
N ILE A 250 9.07 -13.47 16.92
CA ILE A 250 9.60 -14.83 16.92
C ILE A 250 9.57 -15.41 18.35
N GLU A 251 10.02 -14.68 19.37
CA GLU A 251 9.89 -15.05 20.79
C GLU A 251 8.44 -15.30 21.18
N CYS A 252 7.51 -14.42 20.78
CA CYS A 252 6.09 -14.56 21.07
C CYS A 252 5.46 -15.81 20.40
N ASN A 253 5.95 -16.20 19.21
CA ASN A 253 5.59 -17.46 18.54
C ASN A 253 6.23 -18.69 19.22
N ASN A 254 7.52 -18.59 19.56
CA ASN A 254 8.34 -19.68 20.07
C ASN A 254 8.11 -19.93 21.58
N GLY A 255 7.48 -19.01 22.30
CA GLY A 255 7.01 -19.21 23.67
C GLY A 255 6.03 -20.38 23.84
N HIS A 256 5.52 -20.96 22.74
CA HIS A 256 4.74 -22.20 22.74
C HIS A 256 5.56 -23.49 22.58
N ASN A 257 6.86 -23.42 22.27
CA ASN A 257 7.80 -24.55 22.21
C ASN A 257 9.22 -24.06 22.56
N ALA A 258 9.55 -24.05 23.85
CA ALA A 258 10.89 -23.68 24.30
C ALA A 258 11.91 -24.80 24.02
N THR A 259 12.80 -24.61 23.04
CA THR A 259 14.17 -25.16 23.05
C THR A 259 15.07 -24.45 22.03
N GLU A 260 16.24 -24.02 22.50
CA GLU A 260 17.48 -23.74 21.76
C GLU A 260 17.46 -22.77 20.54
N VAL A 261 17.96 -21.56 20.79
CA VAL A 261 18.57 -20.69 19.76
C VAL A 261 20.03 -20.43 20.17
N PRO A 262 21.04 -20.93 19.43
CA PRO A 262 22.42 -20.50 19.59
C PRO A 262 22.65 -19.14 18.91
N LEU A 263 23.35 -18.24 19.61
CA LEU A 263 23.49 -16.83 19.24
C LEU A 263 24.72 -16.59 18.33
N PHE A 264 24.53 -15.84 17.23
CA PHE A 264 25.55 -15.19 16.38
C PHE A 264 26.67 -16.06 15.75
N GLY A 265 26.80 -16.00 14.41
CA GLY A 265 27.98 -16.54 13.73
C GLY A 265 28.03 -16.29 12.22
N ALA A 266 29.03 -15.49 11.81
CA ALA A 266 29.61 -15.37 10.46
C ALA A 266 28.73 -14.99 9.25
N LEU A 267 29.17 -13.92 8.59
CA LEU A 267 28.93 -13.61 7.17
C LEU A 267 29.49 -14.71 6.26
N ASP A 268 28.70 -15.23 5.32
CA ASP A 268 29.21 -15.63 4.00
C ASP A 268 28.09 -15.61 2.91
N ILE A 269 28.50 -15.65 1.65
CA ILE A 269 27.65 -15.61 0.46
C ILE A 269 27.64 -17.00 -0.20
N HIS A 270 26.59 -17.27 -1.00
CA HIS A 270 26.53 -18.23 -2.12
C HIS A 270 25.89 -19.62 -1.86
N ILE A 271 25.00 -20.03 -2.79
CA ILE A 271 24.47 -21.40 -3.02
C ILE A 271 23.51 -21.90 -1.88
N ARG A 272 22.28 -22.37 -2.13
CA ARG A 272 21.84 -23.41 -3.09
C ARG A 272 20.35 -23.36 -3.45
N GLU A 273 19.99 -24.06 -4.52
CA GLU A 273 18.61 -24.39 -4.89
C GLU A 273 17.98 -25.48 -3.97
N SER A 274 16.70 -25.80 -4.23
CA SER A 274 15.93 -26.94 -3.70
C SER A 274 15.42 -26.90 -2.26
N VAL A 275 14.38 -26.10 -2.03
CA VAL A 275 13.24 -26.50 -1.17
C VAL A 275 11.95 -26.30 -1.96
N GLN A 276 11.22 -27.39 -2.26
CA GLN A 276 9.85 -27.29 -2.77
C GLN A 276 8.92 -26.84 -1.66
N VAL A 277 8.49 -25.57 -1.70
CA VAL A 277 7.43 -25.05 -0.81
C VAL A 277 6.08 -25.25 -1.48
N ASP A 278 5.69 -26.52 -1.63
CA ASP A 278 4.37 -26.89 -2.14
C ASP A 278 3.28 -26.68 -1.07
N THR A 279 2.11 -26.20 -1.52
CA THR A 279 0.84 -26.19 -0.77
C THR A 279 0.74 -25.34 0.52
N CYS A 280 0.94 -24.03 0.41
CA CYS A 280 0.17 -23.05 1.22
C CYS A 280 -0.60 -22.04 0.34
N GLU A 281 -1.29 -22.57 -0.66
CA GLU A 281 -1.83 -21.90 -1.86
C GLU A 281 -3.04 -20.95 -1.63
N ARG A 282 -3.22 -20.40 -0.41
CA ARG A 282 -4.46 -19.67 -0.04
C ARG A 282 -4.30 -18.31 0.65
N CYS A 283 -3.09 -17.91 1.02
CA CYS A 283 -2.76 -16.50 1.25
C CYS A 283 -1.55 -16.16 0.38
N SER A 284 -1.78 -15.55 -0.78
CA SER A 284 -0.66 -14.93 -1.50
C SER A 284 -0.11 -13.80 -0.62
N ILE A 285 1.19 -13.84 -0.33
CA ILE A 285 1.88 -12.77 0.40
C ILE A 285 1.76 -11.44 -0.37
N GLY A 286 1.63 -11.52 -1.70
CA GLY A 286 1.25 -10.41 -2.58
C GLY A 286 -0.11 -9.77 -2.26
N THR A 287 -1.06 -10.46 -1.62
CA THR A 287 -2.36 -9.86 -1.22
C THR A 287 -2.26 -8.96 0.02
N CYS A 288 -1.26 -9.15 0.89
CA CYS A 288 -1.03 -8.29 2.04
C CYS A 288 -0.02 -7.18 1.73
N TRP A 289 0.99 -7.47 0.89
CA TRP A 289 1.71 -6.41 0.16
C TRP A 289 0.74 -5.55 -0.66
N TYR A 290 -0.37 -6.13 -1.15
CA TYR A 290 -1.50 -5.36 -1.64
C TYR A 290 -2.09 -4.48 -0.56
N ILE A 291 -2.73 -4.96 0.52
CA ILE A 291 -3.54 -4.07 1.39
C ILE A 291 -2.76 -2.85 1.96
N SER A 292 -1.43 -2.93 2.13
CA SER A 292 -0.58 -1.78 2.49
C SER A 292 -0.28 -0.80 1.35
N LEU A 293 -0.47 -1.19 0.08
CA LEU A 293 -0.20 -0.42 -1.13
C LEU A 293 -1.40 -0.55 -2.31
N TYR A 294 -3.42 0.58 -2.69
CA TYR A 294 -4.29 1.42 -1.71
C TYR A 294 -4.50 2.93 -1.90
#